data_AF-A0A5B9FVZ1-F1
#
_entry.id   AF-A0A5B9FVZ1-F1
#
_cell.length_a   1.000
_cell.length_b   1.000
_cell.length_c   1.000
_cell.angle_alpha   90.00
_cell.angle_beta   90.00
_cell.angle_gamma   90.00
#
_symmetry.space_group_name_H-M   'P 1'
#
loop_
_entity.id
_entity.type
_entity.pdbx_description
1 polymer ?
#
loop_
_entity_poly.entity_id
_entity_poly.type
_entity_poly.pdbx_seq_one_letter_code
_entity_poly.pdbx_strand_id
1 'polypeptide(L)'
;MRTFIIFPLLILFTCSKGLCQDEKKTRLYVYYDSQSEYADNYKISSDSLTANFSIYYKEYIDGNNRAKALKEYENKVKKQKEENRNINYTKIITPIKRPIFSKWFTCYDPPVRLKEKELPDYITLEEYITNELRFKDMIFIIFKINDNEYMIWQGNHLRAK
;
A
#
# COMPACT_ATOMS: atom_id res chain seq x y z
N MET A 1 -3.41 39.49 -53.35
CA MET A 1 -3.97 38.17 -53.04
C MET A 1 -2.87 37.11 -53.09
N ARG A 2 -2.46 36.59 -51.93
CA ARG A 2 -2.14 35.17 -51.69
C ARG A 2 -1.75 35.02 -50.22
N THR A 3 -2.83 34.95 -49.45
CA THR A 3 -3.02 34.27 -48.18
C THR A 3 -1.87 33.39 -47.69
N PHE A 4 -1.31 33.77 -46.53
CA PHE A 4 -1.16 32.97 -45.32
C PHE A 4 -1.32 31.45 -45.46
N ILE A 5 -0.24 30.74 -45.81
CA ILE A 5 -0.12 29.28 -45.61
C ILE A 5 1.22 29.00 -44.94
N ILE A 6 1.44 29.58 -43.76
CA ILE A 6 2.58 29.19 -42.89
C ILE A 6 2.09 28.93 -41.45
N PHE A 7 0.94 29.48 -41.06
CA PHE A 7 0.37 29.28 -39.73
C PHE A 7 -0.18 27.88 -39.39
N PRO A 8 -0.77 27.07 -40.31
CA PRO A 8 -1.38 25.80 -39.90
C PRO A 8 -0.37 24.68 -39.62
N LEU A 9 0.87 24.78 -40.14
CA LEU A 9 1.93 23.79 -39.90
C LEU A 9 2.55 23.91 -38.49
N LEU A 10 2.57 25.12 -37.91
CA LEU A 10 3.07 25.36 -36.57
C LEU A 10 2.13 24.85 -35.47
N ILE A 11 0.81 24.87 -35.73
CA ILE A 11 -0.22 24.40 -34.79
C ILE A 11 -0.21 22.86 -34.66
N LEU A 12 0.10 22.13 -35.73
CA LEU A 12 0.20 20.66 -35.71
C LEU A 12 1.46 20.16 -34.97
N PHE A 13 2.54 20.93 -34.97
CA PHE A 13 3.77 20.57 -34.24
C PHE A 13 3.66 20.81 -32.73
N THR A 14 2.77 21.72 -32.29
CA THR A 14 2.53 21.96 -30.85
C THR A 14 1.52 20.99 -30.24
N CYS A 15 0.57 20.46 -31.02
CA CYS A 15 -0.40 19.47 -30.51
C CYS A 15 0.23 18.08 -30.23
N SER A 16 1.37 17.75 -30.84
CA SER A 16 2.03 16.45 -30.66
C SER A 16 2.93 16.38 -29.41
N LYS A 17 3.26 17.51 -28.77
CA LYS A 17 4.01 17.54 -27.50
C LYS A 17 3.14 17.64 -26.24
N GLY A 18 1.84 17.91 -26.39
CA GLY A 18 0.91 18.10 -25.28
C GLY A 18 0.27 16.82 -24.71
N LEU A 19 0.57 15.65 -25.29
CA LEU A 19 -0.12 14.39 -25.00
C LEU A 19 0.87 13.25 -24.73
N CYS A 20 1.84 13.45 -23.83
CA CYS A 20 2.51 12.34 -23.13
C CYS A 20 3.35 12.85 -21.94
N GLN A 21 2.76 13.60 -21.03
CA GLN A 21 3.27 13.62 -19.66
C GLN A 21 2.58 12.48 -18.92
N ASP A 22 3.05 11.25 -19.17
CA ASP A 22 2.87 10.21 -18.17
C ASP A 22 3.54 10.73 -16.88
N GLU A 23 2.74 11.01 -15.85
CA GLU A 23 3.27 11.28 -14.51
C GLU A 23 4.17 10.09 -14.14
N LYS A 24 5.49 10.27 -14.27
CA LYS A 24 6.47 9.24 -13.96
C LYS A 24 6.36 8.96 -12.47
N LYS A 25 5.57 7.94 -12.09
CA LYS A 25 5.41 7.53 -10.70
C LYS A 25 6.79 7.23 -10.14
N THR A 26 7.17 7.93 -9.08
CA THR A 26 8.44 7.67 -8.39
C THR A 26 8.36 6.26 -7.81
N ARG A 27 9.42 5.48 -7.99
CA ARG A 27 9.52 4.15 -7.40
C ARG A 27 10.08 4.30 -5.99
N LEU A 28 9.41 3.71 -5.01
CA LEU A 28 9.86 3.68 -3.64
C LEU A 28 10.18 2.23 -3.26
N TYR A 29 11.41 1.96 -2.89
CA TYR A 29 11.83 0.65 -2.40
C TYR A 29 11.85 0.64 -0.88
N VAL A 30 11.12 -0.29 -0.29
CA VAL A 30 11.01 -0.45 1.16
C VAL A 30 11.58 -1.81 1.53
N TYR A 31 12.61 -1.80 2.37
CA TYR A 31 13.15 -3.03 2.95
C TYR A 31 12.24 -3.52 4.06
N TYR A 32 11.68 -4.71 3.87
CA TYR A 32 10.81 -5.36 4.84
C TYR A 32 11.64 -6.29 5.72
N ASP A 33 12.01 -5.78 6.90
CA ASP A 33 12.56 -6.60 7.97
C ASP A 33 11.43 -7.25 8.75
N SER A 34 11.35 -8.58 8.70
CA SER A 34 10.30 -9.35 9.39
C SER A 34 10.41 -9.37 10.91
N GLN A 35 11.58 -8.99 11.45
CA GLN A 35 11.81 -8.90 12.89
C GLN A 35 11.53 -7.49 13.44
N SER A 36 11.22 -6.54 12.56
CA SER A 36 10.93 -5.16 12.93
C SER A 36 9.60 -5.03 13.68
N GLU A 37 9.53 -4.17 14.69
CA GLU A 37 8.26 -3.85 15.39
C GLU A 37 7.21 -3.19 14.49
N TYR A 38 7.65 -2.62 13.35
CA TYR A 38 6.82 -2.02 12.33
C TYR A 38 6.14 -3.06 11.41
N ALA A 39 6.67 -4.29 11.37
CA ALA A 39 6.12 -5.40 10.61
C ALA A 39 5.00 -6.11 11.38
N ASP A 40 3.85 -6.30 10.73
CA ASP A 40 2.72 -7.03 11.32
C ASP A 40 2.78 -8.51 10.98
N ASN A 41 2.81 -8.83 9.69
CA ASN A 41 2.97 -10.19 9.18
C ASN A 41 3.36 -10.18 7.70
N TYR A 42 3.86 -11.31 7.24
CA TYR A 42 4.06 -11.55 5.82
C TYR A 42 3.73 -13.00 5.47
N LYS A 43 3.45 -13.24 4.19
CA LYS A 43 3.28 -14.56 3.63
C LYS A 43 3.77 -14.58 2.19
N ILE A 44 4.79 -15.40 1.92
CA ILE A 44 5.27 -15.68 0.57
C ILE A 44 4.68 -17.04 0.16
N SER A 45 4.17 -17.14 -1.07
CA SER A 45 3.64 -18.42 -1.58
C SER A 45 4.75 -19.46 -1.72
N SER A 46 4.40 -20.74 -1.69
CA SER A 46 5.39 -21.84 -1.75
C SER A 46 6.21 -21.84 -3.04
N ASP A 47 5.62 -21.37 -4.15
CA ASP A 47 6.31 -21.17 -5.43
C ASP A 47 7.14 -19.87 -5.47
N SER A 48 7.08 -19.05 -4.42
CA SER A 48 7.73 -17.75 -4.29
C SER A 48 7.35 -16.73 -5.36
N LEU A 49 6.25 -16.93 -6.09
CA LEU A 49 5.82 -16.00 -7.14
C LEU A 49 5.00 -14.85 -6.57
N THR A 50 4.22 -15.10 -5.53
CA THR A 50 3.33 -14.10 -4.93
C THR A 50 3.66 -13.90 -3.46
N ALA A 51 3.35 -12.71 -2.95
CA ALA A 51 3.57 -12.39 -1.56
C ALA A 51 2.54 -11.41 -1.02
N ASN A 52 2.30 -11.48 0.28
CA ASN A 52 1.56 -10.47 1.03
C ASN A 52 2.44 -9.96 2.15
N PHE A 53 2.49 -8.64 2.30
CA PHE A 53 3.19 -7.98 3.38
C PHE A 53 2.24 -7.05 4.11
N SER A 54 2.33 -7.05 5.43
CA SER A 54 1.51 -6.24 6.32
C SER A 54 2.43 -5.39 7.18
N ILE A 55 2.18 -4.07 7.17
CA ILE A 55 2.97 -3.05 7.89
C ILE A 55 2.01 -2.29 8.80
N TYR A 56 2.33 -2.15 10.09
CA TYR A 56 1.44 -1.44 11.02
C TYR A 56 1.25 0.05 10.64
N TYR A 57 0.09 0.60 10.95
CA TYR A 57 -0.04 2.07 11.05
C TYR A 57 0.70 2.56 12.29
N LYS A 58 1.22 3.80 12.23
CA LYS A 58 2.04 4.40 13.28
C LYS A 58 1.41 4.30 14.68
N GLU A 59 0.11 4.54 14.78
CA GLU A 59 -0.62 4.49 16.05
C GLU A 59 -0.82 3.07 16.62
N TYR A 60 -0.64 2.03 15.81
CA TYR A 60 -0.90 0.63 16.17
C TYR A 60 0.35 -0.25 16.27
N ILE A 61 1.54 0.33 16.17
CA ILE A 61 2.80 -0.39 16.47
C ILE A 61 2.72 -0.92 17.91
N ASP A 62 2.34 -0.06 18.87
CA ASP A 62 2.10 -0.45 20.26
C ASP A 62 0.88 -1.39 20.39
N GLY A 63 1.10 -2.55 21.01
CA GLY A 63 0.06 -3.53 21.34
C GLY A 63 -1.05 -2.97 22.25
N ASN A 64 -0.74 -1.99 23.10
CA ASN A 64 -1.74 -1.39 24.00
C ASN A 64 -2.81 -0.62 23.22
N ASN A 65 -2.41 0.14 22.20
CA ASN A 65 -3.34 0.86 21.33
C ASN A 65 -4.24 -0.10 20.56
N ARG A 66 -3.67 -1.21 20.07
CA ARG A 66 -4.45 -2.28 19.42
C ARG A 66 -5.47 -2.91 20.37
N ALA A 67 -5.06 -3.25 21.58
CA ALA A 67 -5.94 -3.83 22.60
C ALA A 67 -7.08 -2.86 22.98
N LYS A 68 -6.77 -1.57 23.15
CA LYS A 68 -7.76 -0.53 23.40
C LYS A 68 -8.79 -0.43 22.27
N ALA A 69 -8.33 -0.37 21.02
CA ALA A 69 -9.21 -0.29 19.85
C ALA A 69 -10.11 -1.53 19.71
N LEU A 70 -9.60 -2.73 20.01
CA LEU A 70 -10.39 -3.96 20.02
C LEU A 70 -11.48 -3.92 21.10
N LYS A 71 -11.15 -3.48 22.32
CA LYS A 71 -12.12 -3.37 23.41
C LYS A 71 -13.23 -2.36 23.09
N GLU A 72 -12.89 -1.23 22.49
CA GLU A 72 -13.87 -0.25 22.02
C GLU A 72 -14.79 -0.82 20.93
N TYR A 73 -14.21 -1.57 19.98
CA TYR A 73 -14.98 -2.28 18.96
C TYR A 73 -15.96 -3.30 19.56
N GLU A 74 -15.50 -4.15 20.48
CA GLU A 74 -16.32 -5.17 21.15
C GLU A 74 -17.49 -4.54 21.93
N ASN A 75 -17.23 -3.44 22.64
CA ASN A 75 -18.27 -2.70 23.35
C ASN A 75 -19.32 -2.13 22.38
N LYS A 76 -18.90 -1.57 21.24
CA LYS A 76 -19.83 -1.08 20.20
C LYS A 76 -20.67 -2.21 19.63
N VAL A 77 -20.06 -3.36 19.32
CA VAL A 77 -20.76 -4.55 18.80
C VAL A 77 -21.77 -5.08 19.81
N LYS A 78 -21.40 -5.15 21.10
CA LYS A 78 -22.29 -5.57 22.17
C LYS A 78 -23.51 -4.65 22.28
N LYS A 79 -23.28 -3.33 22.30
CA LYS A 79 -24.36 -2.33 22.34
C LYS A 79 -25.30 -2.44 21.12
N GLN A 80 -24.75 -2.59 19.92
CA GLN A 80 -25.56 -2.80 18.70
C GLN A 80 -26.39 -4.08 18.79
N LYS A 81 -25.85 -5.18 19.33
CA LYS A 81 -26.61 -6.43 19.55
C LYS A 81 -27.75 -6.23 20.56
N GLU A 82 -27.52 -5.48 21.63
CA GLU A 82 -28.55 -5.17 22.64
C GLU A 82 -29.66 -4.30 22.05
N GLU A 83 -29.31 -3.25 21.31
CA GLU A 83 -30.26 -2.38 20.63
C GLU A 83 -31.11 -3.16 19.60
N ASN A 84 -30.48 -4.06 18.84
CA ASN A 84 -31.16 -4.85 17.81
C ASN A 84 -32.15 -5.87 18.36
N ARG A 85 -32.02 -6.31 19.62
CA ARG A 85 -32.98 -7.26 20.24
C ARG A 85 -34.40 -6.67 20.37
N ASN A 86 -34.53 -5.35 20.35
CA ASN A 86 -35.80 -4.65 20.58
C ASN A 86 -36.40 -4.05 19.30
N ILE A 87 -35.85 -4.34 18.10
CA ILE A 87 -36.26 -3.72 16.83
C ILE A 87 -37.09 -4.70 16.00
N ASN A 88 -38.30 -4.28 15.60
CA ASN A 88 -39.14 -4.99 14.63
C ASN A 88 -38.50 -4.86 13.23
N TYR A 89 -38.42 -5.95 12.47
CA TYR A 89 -37.45 -6.23 11.39
C TYR A 89 -37.56 -5.38 10.10
N THR A 90 -37.51 -4.05 10.18
CA THR A 90 -37.62 -3.16 9.01
C THR A 90 -36.40 -2.26 8.80
N LYS A 91 -35.41 -2.24 9.70
CA LYS A 91 -34.24 -1.37 9.61
C LYS A 91 -32.98 -2.15 9.25
N ILE A 92 -32.35 -1.82 8.12
CA ILE A 92 -31.02 -2.31 7.78
C ILE A 92 -30.03 -1.73 8.79
N ILE A 93 -29.45 -2.58 9.64
CA ILE A 93 -28.42 -2.19 10.58
C ILE A 93 -27.05 -2.45 9.94
N THR A 94 -26.28 -1.38 9.74
CA THR A 94 -24.90 -1.51 9.22
C THR A 94 -24.02 -2.20 10.27
N PRO A 95 -23.35 -3.31 9.93
CA PRO A 95 -22.46 -3.98 10.85
C PRO A 95 -21.26 -3.08 11.19
N ILE A 96 -20.88 -3.04 12.47
CA ILE A 96 -19.69 -2.32 12.90
C ILE A 96 -18.46 -3.04 12.33
N LYS A 97 -17.63 -2.30 11.58
CA LYS A 97 -16.38 -2.83 10.99
C LYS A 97 -15.33 -3.05 12.09
N ARG A 98 -14.62 -4.17 12.01
CA ARG A 98 -13.47 -4.45 12.88
C ARG A 98 -12.34 -3.43 12.58
N PRO A 99 -11.61 -2.94 13.58
CA PRO A 99 -10.47 -2.06 13.34
C PRO A 99 -9.39 -2.77 12.52
N ILE A 100 -8.71 -1.99 11.67
CA ILE A 100 -7.62 -2.45 10.80
C ILE A 100 -6.36 -1.75 11.30
N PHE A 101 -5.35 -2.56 11.65
CA PHE A 101 -4.14 -2.05 12.31
C PHE A 101 -2.97 -1.87 11.36
N SER A 102 -3.09 -2.36 10.14
CA SER A 102 -1.99 -2.45 9.19
C SER A 102 -2.40 -2.10 7.75
N LYS A 103 -1.43 -1.66 6.98
CA LYS A 103 -1.45 -1.50 5.53
C LYS A 103 -1.05 -2.82 4.88
N TRP A 104 -1.85 -3.29 3.94
CA TRP A 104 -1.65 -4.57 3.26
C TRP A 104 -1.14 -4.34 1.85
N PHE A 105 -0.01 -4.97 1.53
CA PHE A 105 0.61 -4.97 0.23
C PHE A 105 0.50 -6.36 -0.38
N THR A 106 -0.29 -6.47 -1.44
CA THR A 106 -0.37 -7.71 -2.21
C THR A 106 0.49 -7.62 -3.46
N CYS A 107 1.32 -8.63 -3.64
CA CYS A 107 2.28 -8.75 -4.72
C CYS A 107 1.83 -9.91 -5.61
N TYR A 108 1.19 -9.57 -6.73
CA TYR A 108 0.66 -10.55 -7.69
C TYR A 108 1.67 -10.92 -8.77
N ASP A 109 2.56 -9.99 -9.10
CA ASP A 109 3.59 -10.21 -10.11
C ASP A 109 4.80 -10.94 -9.51
N PRO A 110 5.47 -11.84 -10.27
CA PRO A 110 6.68 -12.53 -9.82
C PRO A 110 7.77 -11.57 -9.34
N PRO A 111 8.56 -11.93 -8.30
CA PRO A 111 9.62 -11.07 -7.82
C PRO A 111 10.81 -11.04 -8.77
N VAL A 112 11.58 -9.97 -8.70
CA VAL A 112 12.95 -9.93 -9.22
C VAL A 112 13.89 -10.41 -8.12
N ARG A 113 14.74 -11.39 -8.43
CA ARG A 113 15.82 -11.85 -7.54
C ARG A 113 17.06 -11.01 -7.79
N LEU A 114 17.68 -10.54 -6.71
CA LEU A 114 18.88 -9.70 -6.75
C LEU A 114 19.88 -10.14 -5.68
N LYS A 115 21.16 -9.85 -5.94
CA LYS A 115 22.21 -9.91 -4.92
C LYS A 115 22.27 -8.59 -4.15
N GLU A 116 22.90 -8.60 -2.98
CA GLU A 116 23.05 -7.40 -2.14
C GLU A 116 23.61 -6.19 -2.89
N LYS A 117 24.67 -6.39 -3.68
CA LYS A 117 25.32 -5.34 -4.48
C LYS A 117 24.46 -4.76 -5.60
N GLU A 118 23.33 -5.40 -5.91
CA GLU A 118 22.39 -5.02 -6.98
C GLU A 118 21.13 -4.36 -6.40
N LEU A 119 21.03 -4.23 -5.08
CA LEU A 119 19.89 -3.59 -4.43
C LEU A 119 19.82 -2.11 -4.82
N PRO A 120 18.63 -1.60 -5.18
CA PRO A 120 18.42 -0.17 -5.35
C PRO A 120 18.47 0.53 -3.99
N ASP A 121 18.63 1.86 -4.00
CA ASP A 121 18.44 2.67 -2.79
C ASP A 121 17.05 2.40 -2.20
N TYR A 122 17.02 2.07 -0.93
CA TYR A 122 15.80 1.71 -0.20
C TYR A 122 15.71 2.43 1.13
N ILE A 123 14.50 2.48 1.66
CA ILE A 123 14.23 2.94 3.02
C ILE A 123 13.78 1.77 3.90
N THR A 124 13.89 1.93 5.20
CA THR A 124 13.41 0.99 6.21
C THR A 124 11.90 1.09 6.43
N LEU A 125 11.32 0.10 7.12
CA LEU A 125 9.92 0.16 7.57
C LEU A 125 9.66 1.36 8.51
N GLU A 126 10.62 1.68 9.37
CA GLU A 126 10.54 2.84 10.26
C GLU A 126 10.39 4.13 9.47
N GLU A 127 11.33 4.39 8.54
CA GLU A 127 11.30 5.55 7.67
C GLU A 127 10.02 5.59 6.82
N TYR A 128 9.56 4.43 6.36
CA TYR A 128 8.32 4.33 5.60
C TYR A 128 7.08 4.77 6.38
N ILE A 129 7.02 4.47 7.68
CA ILE A 129 5.88 4.83 8.55
C ILE A 129 6.01 6.25 9.09
N THR A 130 7.23 6.70 9.39
CA THR A 130 7.50 7.96 10.08
C THR A 130 7.58 9.16 9.13
N ASN A 131 7.99 8.95 7.89
CA ASN A 131 8.08 10.02 6.89
C ASN A 131 6.74 10.29 6.21
N GLU A 132 6.50 11.55 5.85
CA GLU A 132 5.37 11.97 5.00
C GLU A 132 5.62 11.61 3.53
N LEU A 133 5.74 10.32 3.24
CA LEU A 133 5.96 9.85 1.87
C LEU A 133 4.72 10.07 1.00
N ARG A 134 4.95 10.49 -0.24
CA ARG A 134 3.87 10.90 -1.14
C ARG A 134 3.08 9.69 -1.60
N PHE A 135 1.76 9.73 -1.44
CA PHE A 135 0.81 8.70 -1.88
C PHE A 135 0.83 8.37 -3.39
N LYS A 136 1.65 9.06 -4.20
CA LYS A 136 1.77 8.84 -5.65
C LYS A 136 2.84 7.81 -6.03
N ASP A 137 3.63 7.35 -5.07
CA ASP A 137 4.78 6.50 -5.35
C ASP A 137 4.36 5.03 -5.56
N MET A 138 5.00 4.36 -6.52
CA MET A 138 4.86 2.93 -6.73
C MET A 138 5.78 2.21 -5.74
N ILE A 139 5.19 1.44 -4.83
CA ILE A 139 5.92 0.81 -3.72
C ILE A 139 6.42 -0.57 -4.16
N PHE A 140 7.71 -0.81 -3.93
CA PHE A 140 8.38 -2.08 -4.10
C PHE A 140 8.85 -2.59 -2.74
N ILE A 141 8.55 -3.84 -2.43
CA ILE A 141 8.96 -4.48 -1.19
C ILE A 141 10.20 -5.32 -1.46
N ILE A 142 11.30 -5.01 -0.77
CA ILE A 142 12.53 -5.80 -0.75
C ILE A 142 12.47 -6.72 0.45
N PHE A 143 12.69 -8.02 0.24
CA PHE A 143 12.73 -9.02 1.30
C PHE A 143 14.00 -9.87 1.19
N LYS A 144 14.71 -10.06 2.30
CA LYS A 144 15.91 -10.88 2.37
C LYS A 144 15.53 -12.36 2.49
N ILE A 145 16.00 -13.19 1.55
CA ILE A 145 15.75 -14.64 1.55
C ILE A 145 16.85 -15.37 2.32
N ASN A 146 18.11 -14.97 2.10
CA ASN A 146 19.28 -15.47 2.79
C ASN A 146 20.39 -14.39 2.76
N ASP A 147 21.58 -14.71 3.27
CA ASP A 147 22.65 -13.72 3.46
C ASP A 147 23.08 -12.94 2.22
N ASN A 148 22.82 -13.44 1.01
CA ASN A 148 23.23 -12.76 -0.23
C ASN A 148 22.12 -12.64 -1.29
N GLU A 149 20.89 -13.05 -0.97
CA GLU A 149 19.80 -13.10 -1.94
C GLU A 149 18.56 -12.37 -1.42
N TYR A 150 18.04 -11.50 -2.28
CA TYR A 150 16.89 -10.66 -2.02
C TYR A 150 15.85 -10.84 -3.12
N MET A 151 14.59 -10.70 -2.75
CA MET A 151 13.47 -10.62 -3.69
C MET A 151 12.82 -9.25 -3.62
N ILE A 152 12.52 -8.69 -4.78
CA ILE A 152 11.79 -7.43 -4.91
C ILE A 152 10.46 -7.70 -5.58
N TRP A 153 9.38 -7.35 -4.89
CA TRP A 153 8.03 -7.37 -5.44
C TRP A 153 7.48 -5.97 -5.65
N GLN A 154 6.64 -5.78 -6.66
CA GLN A 154 5.78 -4.60 -6.75
C GLN A 154 4.57 -4.78 -5.83
N GLY A 155 4.47 -3.94 -4.81
CA GLY A 155 3.39 -3.99 -3.82
C GLY A 155 2.18 -3.19 -4.29
N ASN A 156 1.01 -3.85 -4.39
CA ASN A 156 -0.26 -3.17 -4.58
C ASN A 156 -0.91 -2.94 -3.21
N HIS A 157 -1.02 -1.67 -2.82
CA HIS A 157 -1.67 -1.31 -1.56
C HIS A 157 -3.19 -1.46 -1.68
N LEU A 158 -3.74 -2.43 -0.95
CA LEU A 158 -5.19 -2.58 -0.84
C LEU A 158 -5.72 -1.54 0.16
N ARG A 159 -6.34 -0.47 -0.34
CA ARG A 159 -7.15 0.41 0.53
C ARG A 159 -8.31 -0.41 1.07
N ALA A 160 -8.32 -0.65 2.37
CA ALA A 160 -9.54 -1.09 3.04
C ALA A 160 -10.62 -0.01 2.85
N LYS A 161 -11.71 -0.37 2.14
CA LYS A 161 -12.90 0.48 1.97
C LYS A 161 -13.80 0.40 3.20
#